data_AF-A0A3M2DJ03-F1
#
_entry.id   AF-A0A3M2DJ03-F1
#
_cell.length_a   1.000
_cell.length_b   1.000
_cell.length_c   1.000
_cell.angle_alpha   90.00
_cell.angle_beta   90.00
_cell.angle_gamma   90.00
#
_symmetry.space_group_name_H-M   'P 1'
#
loop_
_entity.id
_entity.type
_entity.pdbx_description
1 polymer ?
#
loop_
_entity_poly.entity_id
_entity_poly.type
_entity_poly.pdbx_seq_one_letter_code
_entity_poly.pdbx_strand_id
1 'polypeptide(L)'
;MVSEKFSEALRAFQSGSFAKADQILRGLLDKERTRDVLHLAGLVKFQLGDSNAAIQLMTEALKIGGFDAPIAINLGKMYQAEQRYLQATRIFERILETSPDDANAIVAMAELCVQQEKWAEAEHWLQKLREQGRMQGNQWLLLAECQHRQGRSYDAFELLNNLPANAQKHPSVRRALGALAVATGQPGKAIALLSQAAAFDANDVEAGLLLSAAYSKLGDESTSRRVASEALSKTPWMTISKPSKTAAKVVLVTSLMQKTLDTDEQGRLRVNGGHFLTRDLIDVRRFAFDRLYLLPNWKASRAKWQPWHVWVNTISDPDQEYDALKAMCEIAESLDVPVINPPASVMMTTRDSNARRINQLPNIMMPKTCRIVRDGEEKAQILAQGFDFPFLLRETGTQTGTSFELIETEQELDAYLGKTKKDLYAIEFVDVSMTPGVYRRFRLIFVDGQAYPSTCLFHDHWNVHTVNRSRLMAHREDLQKLEQDFLADPERHLGKTNFKALLALPEVIKLDYFGVDFGLRAHDGKVVIFEVNASINHNFDSVPQYPYLEPALERISRAFNDMIESRLNTRR
;
A
#
# COMPACT_ATOMS: atom_id res chain seq x y z
N MET A 1 -13.10 -17.45 -51.88
CA MET A 1 -11.84 -17.71 -51.14
C MET A 1 -11.49 -16.61 -50.13
N VAL A 2 -11.41 -15.33 -50.52
CA VAL A 2 -11.11 -14.21 -49.58
C VAL A 2 -12.21 -14.03 -48.52
N SER A 3 -13.48 -13.97 -48.94
CA SER A 3 -14.64 -13.86 -48.03
C SER A 3 -14.73 -15.02 -47.02
N GLU A 4 -14.51 -16.26 -47.47
CA GLU A 4 -14.55 -17.45 -46.62
C GLU A 4 -13.46 -17.45 -45.53
N LYS A 5 -12.23 -17.07 -45.91
CA LYS A 5 -11.14 -16.89 -44.95
C LYS A 5 -11.38 -15.75 -43.96
N PHE A 6 -12.00 -14.66 -44.41
CA PHE A 6 -12.40 -13.57 -43.51
C PHE A 6 -13.43 -14.04 -42.47
N SER A 7 -14.45 -14.80 -42.88
CA SER A 7 -15.41 -15.41 -41.96
C SER A 7 -14.77 -16.43 -41.01
N GLU A 8 -13.73 -17.15 -41.45
CA GLU A 8 -12.94 -18.01 -40.56
C GLU A 8 -12.16 -17.19 -39.52
N ALA A 9 -11.48 -16.12 -39.94
CA ALA A 9 -10.76 -15.21 -39.04
C ALA A 9 -11.70 -14.57 -38.01
N LEU A 10 -12.89 -14.14 -38.44
CA LEU A 10 -13.90 -13.56 -37.55
C LEU A 10 -14.39 -14.57 -36.51
N ARG A 11 -14.68 -15.81 -36.91
CA ARG A 11 -15.04 -16.89 -35.96
C ARG A 11 -13.90 -17.19 -35.00
N ALA A 12 -12.66 -17.22 -35.48
CA ALA A 12 -11.48 -17.41 -34.63
C ALA A 12 -11.35 -16.28 -33.60
N PHE A 13 -11.54 -15.03 -34.00
CA PHE A 13 -11.56 -13.86 -33.10
C PHE A 13 -12.69 -13.95 -32.06
N GLN A 14 -13.91 -14.26 -32.50
CA GLN A 14 -15.07 -14.41 -31.60
C GLN A 14 -14.89 -15.55 -30.59
N SER A 15 -14.17 -16.61 -30.97
CA SER A 15 -13.83 -17.72 -30.07
C SER A 15 -12.63 -17.44 -29.14
N GLY A 16 -12.03 -16.24 -29.19
CA GLY A 16 -10.83 -15.89 -28.41
C GLY A 16 -9.52 -16.50 -28.95
N SER A 17 -9.55 -17.19 -30.08
CA SER A 17 -8.39 -17.81 -30.73
C SER A 17 -7.58 -16.79 -31.52
N PHE A 18 -7.04 -15.76 -30.83
CA PHE A 18 -6.41 -14.60 -31.45
C PHE A 18 -5.18 -14.94 -32.29
N ALA A 19 -4.35 -15.89 -31.87
CA ALA A 19 -3.18 -16.32 -32.64
C ALA A 19 -3.57 -16.95 -33.99
N LYS A 20 -4.64 -17.78 -33.99
CA LYS A 20 -5.18 -18.37 -35.22
C LYS A 20 -5.77 -17.28 -36.13
N ALA A 21 -6.52 -16.34 -35.55
CA ALA A 21 -7.07 -15.20 -36.29
C ALA A 21 -5.95 -14.38 -36.94
N ASP A 22 -4.85 -14.10 -36.21
CA ASP A 22 -3.70 -13.36 -36.71
C ASP A 22 -3.03 -14.06 -37.89
N GLN A 23 -2.85 -15.38 -37.82
CA GLN A 23 -2.27 -16.16 -38.92
C GLN A 23 -3.12 -16.06 -40.19
N ILE A 24 -4.45 -16.19 -40.08
CA ILE A 24 -5.36 -16.08 -41.23
C ILE A 24 -5.35 -14.67 -41.80
N LEU A 25 -5.35 -13.65 -40.93
CA LEU A 25 -5.38 -12.24 -41.33
C LEU A 25 -4.09 -11.78 -42.01
N ARG A 26 -2.91 -12.27 -41.59
CA ARG A 26 -1.65 -12.01 -42.33
C ARG A 26 -1.75 -12.44 -43.79
N GLY A 27 -2.23 -13.67 -44.02
CA GLY A 27 -2.40 -14.20 -45.39
C GLY A 27 -3.51 -13.51 -46.20
N LEU A 28 -4.44 -12.80 -45.54
CA LEU A 28 -5.42 -11.94 -46.21
C LEU A 28 -4.83 -10.57 -46.56
N LEU A 29 -4.10 -9.96 -45.63
CA LEU A 29 -3.45 -8.66 -45.81
C LEU A 29 -2.41 -8.65 -46.94
N ASP A 30 -1.76 -9.79 -47.21
CA ASP A 30 -0.82 -9.94 -48.33
C ASP A 30 -1.52 -9.97 -49.70
N LYS A 31 -2.82 -10.32 -49.73
CA LYS A 31 -3.61 -10.42 -50.97
C LYS A 31 -4.44 -9.18 -51.22
N GLU A 32 -5.10 -8.68 -50.19
CA GLU A 32 -6.03 -7.56 -50.30
C GLU A 32 -6.18 -6.84 -48.95
N ARG A 33 -5.90 -5.54 -48.95
CA ARG A 33 -6.01 -4.67 -47.78
C ARG A 33 -7.32 -3.90 -47.78
N THR A 34 -8.42 -4.60 -47.52
CA THR A 34 -9.73 -3.96 -47.38
C THR A 34 -9.90 -3.35 -45.98
N ARG A 35 -10.82 -2.38 -45.85
CA ARG A 35 -11.20 -1.76 -44.57
C ARG A 35 -11.49 -2.80 -43.49
N ASP A 36 -12.29 -3.81 -43.80
CA ASP A 36 -12.76 -4.80 -42.82
C ASP A 36 -11.66 -5.77 -42.40
N VAL A 37 -10.77 -6.16 -43.33
CA VAL A 37 -9.60 -6.99 -43.02
C VAL A 37 -8.63 -6.23 -42.12
N LEU A 38 -8.36 -4.96 -42.42
CA LEU A 38 -7.51 -4.09 -41.60
C LEU A 38 -8.10 -3.83 -40.22
N HIS A 39 -9.41 -3.60 -40.13
CA HIS A 39 -10.11 -3.40 -38.85
C HIS A 39 -10.00 -4.65 -37.97
N LEU A 40 -10.34 -5.84 -38.50
CA LEU A 40 -10.26 -7.08 -37.74
C LEU A 40 -8.82 -7.44 -37.36
N ALA A 41 -7.85 -7.21 -38.26
CA ALA A 41 -6.43 -7.40 -37.96
C ALA A 41 -5.94 -6.45 -36.85
N GLY A 42 -6.38 -5.18 -36.87
CA GLY A 42 -6.09 -4.23 -35.81
C GLY A 42 -6.62 -4.70 -34.45
N LEU A 43 -7.87 -5.17 -34.39
CA LEU A 43 -8.47 -5.73 -33.17
C LEU A 43 -7.69 -6.95 -32.66
N VAL A 44 -7.33 -7.87 -33.55
CA VAL A 44 -6.57 -9.08 -33.20
C VAL A 44 -5.17 -8.72 -32.67
N LYS A 45 -4.46 -7.81 -33.33
CA LYS A 45 -3.14 -7.35 -32.87
C LYS A 45 -3.19 -6.72 -31.50
N PHE A 46 -4.24 -5.95 -31.22
CA PHE A 46 -4.44 -5.35 -29.90
C PHE A 46 -4.67 -6.40 -28.82
N GLN A 47 -5.49 -7.44 -29.10
CA GLN A 47 -5.69 -8.56 -28.17
C GLN A 47 -4.40 -9.38 -27.93
N LEU A 48 -3.50 -9.42 -28.91
CA LEU A 48 -2.18 -10.04 -28.79
C LEU A 48 -1.14 -9.15 -28.10
N GLY A 49 -1.50 -7.94 -27.68
CA GLY A 49 -0.61 -6.99 -27.00
C GLY A 49 0.29 -6.16 -27.94
N ASP A 50 0.14 -6.31 -29.26
CA ASP A 50 0.86 -5.52 -30.26
C ASP A 50 0.08 -4.25 -30.62
N SER A 51 0.00 -3.32 -29.66
CA SER A 51 -0.75 -2.07 -29.80
C SER A 51 -0.22 -1.18 -30.92
N ASN A 52 1.09 -1.22 -31.20
CA ASN A 52 1.68 -0.40 -32.27
C ASN A 52 1.20 -0.86 -33.64
N ALA A 53 1.25 -2.17 -33.92
CA ALA A 53 0.70 -2.72 -35.16
C ALA A 53 -0.82 -2.49 -35.23
N ALA A 54 -1.53 -2.65 -34.12
CA ALA A 54 -2.98 -2.41 -34.05
C ALA A 54 -3.36 -0.98 -34.47
N ILE A 55 -2.67 0.03 -33.91
CA ILE A 55 -2.89 1.45 -34.23
C ILE A 55 -2.59 1.73 -35.70
N GLN A 56 -1.51 1.15 -36.26
CA GLN A 56 -1.15 1.32 -37.67
C GLN A 56 -2.24 0.75 -38.59
N LEU A 57 -2.67 -0.49 -38.36
CA LEU A 57 -3.70 -1.17 -39.16
C LEU A 57 -5.04 -0.42 -39.09
N MET A 58 -5.43 0.04 -37.91
CA MET A 58 -6.68 0.79 -37.71
C MET A 58 -6.63 2.18 -38.37
N THR A 59 -5.47 2.84 -38.35
CA THR A 59 -5.26 4.11 -39.05
C THR A 59 -5.32 3.91 -40.57
N GLU A 60 -4.77 2.81 -41.08
CA GLU A 60 -4.86 2.44 -42.50
C GLU A 60 -6.31 2.13 -42.90
N ALA A 61 -7.07 1.42 -42.05
CA ALA A 61 -8.49 1.13 -42.29
C ALA A 61 -9.31 2.42 -42.49
N LEU A 62 -9.10 3.44 -41.66
CA LEU A 62 -9.76 4.75 -41.78
C LEU A 62 -9.31 5.56 -43.01
N LYS A 63 -8.08 5.37 -43.48
CA LYS A 63 -7.60 6.01 -44.72
C LYS A 63 -8.28 5.42 -45.95
N ILE A 64 -8.49 4.10 -45.98
CA ILE A 64 -9.09 3.40 -47.13
C ILE A 64 -10.62 3.52 -47.12
N GLY A 65 -11.25 3.33 -45.96
CA GLY A 65 -12.70 3.28 -45.81
C GLY A 65 -13.38 4.62 -45.52
N GLY A 66 -12.62 5.70 -45.32
CA GLY A 66 -13.13 6.97 -44.80
C GLY A 66 -13.29 6.96 -43.27
N PHE A 67 -13.68 8.10 -42.71
CA PHE A 67 -13.86 8.25 -41.26
C PHE A 67 -15.12 7.52 -40.79
N ASP A 68 -14.95 6.28 -40.34
CA ASP A 68 -16.01 5.41 -39.82
C ASP A 68 -15.99 5.39 -38.29
N ALA A 69 -17.11 5.74 -37.64
CA ALA A 69 -17.17 5.93 -36.19
C ALA A 69 -16.81 4.66 -35.38
N PRO A 70 -17.32 3.45 -35.69
CA PRO A 70 -16.91 2.22 -34.99
C PRO A 70 -15.41 1.93 -35.05
N ILE A 71 -14.77 2.10 -36.21
CA ILE A 71 -13.32 1.91 -36.38
C ILE A 71 -12.55 3.00 -35.63
N ALA A 72 -13.00 4.26 -35.74
CA ALA A 72 -12.40 5.38 -35.03
C ALA A 72 -12.51 5.21 -33.50
N ILE A 73 -13.63 4.75 -32.95
CA ILE A 73 -13.78 4.48 -31.51
C ILE A 73 -12.77 3.43 -31.05
N ASN A 74 -12.60 2.34 -31.81
CA ASN A 74 -11.61 1.32 -31.49
C ASN A 74 -10.18 1.90 -31.53
N LEU A 75 -9.85 2.74 -32.51
CA LEU A 75 -8.57 3.45 -32.56
C LEU A 75 -8.36 4.37 -31.34
N GLY A 76 -9.39 5.12 -30.95
CA GLY A 76 -9.36 5.97 -29.77
C GLY A 76 -9.13 5.16 -28.49
N LYS A 77 -9.81 4.02 -28.33
CA LYS A 77 -9.60 3.08 -27.22
C LYS A 77 -8.19 2.49 -27.19
N MET A 78 -7.60 2.23 -28.36
CA MET A 78 -6.20 1.81 -28.46
C MET A 78 -5.24 2.92 -28.02
N TYR A 79 -5.48 4.17 -28.44
CA TYR A 79 -4.71 5.32 -27.94
C TYR A 79 -4.86 5.49 -26.43
N GLN A 80 -6.07 5.35 -25.90
CA GLN A 80 -6.37 5.40 -24.47
C GLN A 80 -5.63 4.31 -23.69
N ALA A 81 -5.60 3.07 -24.19
CA ALA A 81 -4.86 1.97 -23.58
C ALA A 81 -3.33 2.22 -23.58
N GLU A 82 -2.82 2.93 -24.59
CA GLU A 82 -1.44 3.40 -24.65
C GLU A 82 -1.20 4.73 -23.92
N GLN A 83 -2.19 5.21 -23.16
CA GLN A 83 -2.16 6.50 -22.44
C GLN A 83 -1.87 7.73 -23.31
N ARG A 84 -2.11 7.62 -24.62
CA ARG A 84 -2.05 8.69 -25.60
C ARG A 84 -3.35 9.47 -25.59
N TYR A 85 -3.64 10.10 -24.44
CA TYR A 85 -4.94 10.69 -24.14
C TYR A 85 -5.35 11.78 -25.13
N LEU A 86 -4.41 12.65 -25.55
CA LEU A 86 -4.71 13.72 -26.51
C LEU A 86 -5.17 13.16 -27.87
N GLN A 87 -4.54 12.09 -28.35
CA GLN A 87 -4.96 11.43 -29.59
C GLN A 87 -6.33 10.76 -29.44
N ALA A 88 -6.59 10.11 -28.31
CA ALA A 88 -7.89 9.51 -28.01
C ALA A 88 -9.01 10.57 -27.96
N THR A 89 -8.78 11.67 -27.23
CA THR A 89 -9.73 12.80 -27.11
C THR A 89 -10.08 13.36 -28.48
N ARG A 90 -9.07 13.69 -29.32
CA ARG A 90 -9.31 14.24 -30.67
C ARG A 90 -10.15 13.31 -31.55
N ILE A 91 -9.97 12.00 -31.43
CA ILE A 91 -10.75 11.02 -32.19
C ILE A 91 -12.21 11.02 -31.72
N PHE A 92 -12.45 10.99 -30.41
CA PHE A 92 -13.80 10.99 -29.86
C PHE A 92 -14.52 12.31 -30.11
N GLU A 93 -13.83 13.45 -29.95
CA GLU A 93 -14.35 14.78 -30.29
C GLU A 93 -14.80 14.86 -31.75
N ARG A 94 -13.97 14.38 -32.69
CA ARG A 94 -14.32 14.40 -34.12
C ARG A 94 -15.58 13.58 -34.43
N ILE A 95 -15.81 12.46 -33.72
CA ILE A 95 -17.06 11.72 -33.87
C ILE A 95 -18.23 12.56 -33.35
N LEU A 96 -18.08 13.14 -32.15
CA LEU A 96 -19.12 13.93 -31.49
C LEU A 96 -19.42 15.27 -32.20
N GLU A 97 -18.48 15.83 -32.96
CA GLU A 97 -18.72 16.98 -33.84
C GLU A 97 -19.71 16.62 -34.97
N THR A 98 -19.57 15.42 -35.54
CA THR A 98 -20.42 14.95 -36.65
C THR A 98 -21.71 14.27 -36.16
N SER A 99 -21.68 13.66 -34.99
CA SER A 99 -22.78 12.92 -34.38
C SER A 99 -22.77 13.17 -32.86
N PRO A 100 -23.32 14.32 -32.41
CA PRO A 100 -23.29 14.72 -31.01
C PRO A 100 -23.92 13.70 -30.04
N ASP A 101 -24.84 12.87 -30.53
CA ASP A 101 -25.59 11.88 -29.76
C ASP A 101 -25.12 10.43 -30.01
N ASP A 102 -23.91 10.23 -30.53
CA ASP A 102 -23.31 8.90 -30.65
C ASP A 102 -23.02 8.32 -29.27
N ALA A 103 -23.81 7.33 -28.86
CA ALA A 103 -23.73 6.72 -27.54
C ALA A 103 -22.37 6.06 -27.27
N ASN A 104 -21.74 5.44 -28.29
CA ASN A 104 -20.47 4.76 -28.10
C ASN A 104 -19.31 5.76 -27.93
N ALA A 105 -19.35 6.88 -28.66
CA ALA A 105 -18.38 7.95 -28.51
C ALA A 105 -18.54 8.69 -27.16
N ILE A 106 -19.77 8.93 -26.70
CA ILE A 106 -20.05 9.48 -25.37
C ILE A 106 -19.49 8.56 -24.27
N VAL A 107 -19.74 7.25 -24.36
CA VAL A 107 -19.20 6.27 -23.40
C VAL A 107 -17.68 6.25 -23.44
N ALA A 108 -17.08 6.21 -24.63
CA ALA A 108 -15.63 6.18 -24.77
C ALA A 108 -14.97 7.46 -24.22
N MET A 109 -15.61 8.62 -24.40
CA MET A 109 -15.16 9.88 -23.81
C MET A 109 -15.27 9.86 -22.28
N ALA A 110 -16.39 9.37 -21.73
CA ALA A 110 -16.55 9.22 -20.29
C ALA A 110 -15.49 8.28 -19.67
N GLU A 111 -15.26 7.12 -20.29
CA GLU A 111 -14.22 6.16 -19.88
C GLU A 111 -12.82 6.80 -19.91
N LEU A 112 -12.53 7.59 -20.95
CA LEU A 112 -11.26 8.32 -21.08
C LEU A 112 -11.10 9.41 -20.02
N CYS A 113 -12.17 10.13 -19.68
CA CYS A 113 -12.18 11.11 -18.59
C CYS A 113 -11.96 10.43 -17.23
N VAL A 114 -12.63 9.28 -16.97
CA VAL A 114 -12.42 8.48 -15.75
C VAL A 114 -10.96 8.02 -15.62
N GLN A 115 -10.35 7.54 -16.71
CA GLN A 115 -8.95 7.10 -16.67
C GLN A 115 -7.97 8.26 -16.38
N GLN A 116 -8.34 9.49 -16.75
CA GLN A 116 -7.59 10.71 -16.41
C GLN A 116 -8.00 11.30 -15.05
N GLU A 117 -8.84 10.61 -14.28
CA GLU A 117 -9.43 11.08 -13.02
C GLU A 117 -10.20 12.42 -13.15
N LYS A 118 -10.69 12.73 -14.35
CA LYS A 118 -11.53 13.89 -14.66
C LYS A 118 -13.00 13.59 -14.38
N TRP A 119 -13.32 13.38 -13.11
CA TRP A 119 -14.62 12.85 -12.66
C TRP A 119 -15.83 13.69 -13.09
N ALA A 120 -15.71 15.02 -13.04
CA ALA A 120 -16.80 15.93 -13.41
C ALA A 120 -17.10 15.91 -14.92
N GLU A 121 -16.06 15.87 -15.76
CA GLU A 121 -16.22 15.74 -17.22
C GLU A 121 -16.82 14.38 -17.58
N ALA A 122 -16.36 13.31 -16.93
CA ALA A 122 -16.90 11.97 -17.12
C ALA A 122 -18.40 11.89 -16.77
N GLU A 123 -18.79 12.48 -15.63
CA GLU A 123 -20.18 12.57 -15.23
C GLU A 123 -21.01 13.35 -16.25
N HIS A 124 -20.52 14.48 -16.75
CA HIS A 124 -21.22 15.27 -17.77
C HIS A 124 -21.60 14.41 -18.99
N TRP A 125 -20.65 13.64 -19.52
CA TRP A 125 -20.89 12.73 -20.65
C TRP A 125 -21.91 11.62 -20.29
N LEU A 126 -21.82 11.03 -19.11
CA LEU A 126 -22.74 9.97 -18.67
C LEU A 126 -24.16 10.50 -18.42
N GLN A 127 -24.31 11.74 -17.93
CA GLN A 127 -25.63 12.37 -17.78
C GLN A 127 -26.26 12.62 -19.16
N LYS A 128 -25.49 13.06 -20.16
CA LYS A 128 -25.98 13.18 -21.54
C LYS A 128 -26.50 11.83 -22.08
N LEU A 129 -25.76 10.74 -21.82
CA LEU A 129 -26.19 9.40 -22.22
C LEU A 129 -27.47 8.94 -21.50
N ARG A 130 -27.63 9.34 -20.23
CA ARG A 130 -28.82 9.08 -19.41
C ARG A 130 -30.04 9.82 -19.93
N GLU A 131 -29.90 11.10 -20.28
CA GLU A 131 -30.97 11.92 -20.85
C GLU A 131 -31.49 11.34 -22.18
N GLN A 132 -30.61 10.70 -22.96
CA GLN A 132 -30.97 9.97 -24.18
C GLN A 132 -31.71 8.64 -23.94
N GLY A 133 -31.83 8.18 -22.68
CA GLY A 133 -32.44 6.89 -22.35
C GLY A 133 -31.64 5.67 -22.83
N ARG A 134 -30.34 5.83 -23.11
CA ARG A 134 -29.48 4.78 -23.69
C ARG A 134 -28.53 4.12 -22.68
N MET A 135 -28.73 4.37 -21.39
CA MET A 135 -27.90 3.85 -20.32
C MET A 135 -28.00 2.32 -20.17
N GLN A 136 -26.85 1.66 -20.07
CA GLN A 136 -26.67 0.23 -19.84
C GLN A 136 -26.01 -0.01 -18.47
N GLY A 137 -26.01 -1.27 -18.01
CA GLY A 137 -25.58 -1.66 -16.66
C GLY A 137 -24.22 -1.08 -16.22
N ASN A 138 -23.16 -1.26 -17.02
CA ASN A 138 -21.82 -0.76 -16.68
C ASN A 138 -21.72 0.78 -16.65
N GLN A 139 -22.58 1.49 -17.37
CA GLN A 139 -22.56 2.95 -17.43
C GLN A 139 -23.15 3.56 -16.15
N TRP A 140 -24.15 2.89 -15.54
CA TRP A 140 -24.65 3.29 -14.21
C TRP A 140 -23.59 3.13 -13.13
N LEU A 141 -22.80 2.05 -13.18
CA LEU A 141 -21.66 1.84 -12.29
C LEU A 141 -20.61 2.95 -12.46
N LEU A 142 -20.28 3.30 -13.71
CA LEU A 142 -19.31 4.35 -14.00
C LEU A 142 -19.80 5.73 -13.50
N LEU A 143 -21.08 6.03 -13.64
CA LEU A 143 -21.68 7.26 -13.15
C LEU A 143 -21.65 7.33 -11.62
N ALA A 144 -22.02 6.23 -10.95
CA ALA A 144 -21.94 6.12 -9.50
C ALA A 144 -20.49 6.30 -9.00
N GLU A 145 -19.51 5.70 -9.68
CA GLU A 145 -18.08 5.90 -9.37
C GLU A 145 -17.67 7.37 -9.53
N CYS A 146 -18.09 8.04 -10.62
CA CYS A 146 -17.79 9.47 -10.81
C CYS A 146 -18.35 10.32 -9.67
N GLN A 147 -19.58 10.04 -9.23
CA GLN A 147 -20.21 10.76 -8.11
C GLN A 147 -19.49 10.47 -6.79
N HIS A 148 -19.16 9.20 -6.53
CA HIS A 148 -18.42 8.79 -5.34
C HIS A 148 -17.06 9.48 -5.24
N ARG A 149 -16.30 9.51 -6.34
CA ARG A 149 -14.96 10.15 -6.40
C ARG A 149 -15.01 11.67 -6.25
N GLN A 150 -16.17 12.28 -6.47
CA GLN A 150 -16.44 13.70 -6.19
C GLN A 150 -16.96 13.93 -4.76
N GLY A 151 -16.94 12.92 -3.88
CA GLY A 151 -17.43 13.01 -2.50
C GLY A 151 -18.95 12.85 -2.35
N ARG A 152 -19.67 12.59 -3.44
CA ARG A 152 -21.12 12.40 -3.47
C ARG A 152 -21.51 10.93 -3.34
N SER A 153 -20.97 10.26 -2.31
CA SER A 153 -21.17 8.82 -2.07
C SER A 153 -22.64 8.45 -1.80
N TYR A 154 -23.39 9.35 -1.16
CA TYR A 154 -24.82 9.16 -0.91
C TYR A 154 -25.63 9.20 -2.22
N ASP A 155 -25.37 10.20 -3.08
CA ASP A 155 -26.05 10.31 -4.38
C ASP A 155 -25.74 9.10 -5.28
N ALA A 156 -24.47 8.66 -5.29
CA ALA A 156 -24.06 7.44 -5.99
C ALA A 156 -24.79 6.20 -5.47
N PHE A 157 -25.00 6.12 -4.14
CA PHE A 157 -25.74 5.02 -3.51
C PHE A 157 -27.20 5.03 -3.98
N GLU A 158 -27.86 6.19 -3.89
CA GLU A 158 -29.26 6.35 -4.30
C GLU A 158 -29.46 6.11 -5.79
N LEU A 159 -28.51 6.52 -6.63
CA LEU A 159 -28.51 6.26 -8.07
C LEU A 159 -28.63 4.76 -8.37
N LEU A 160 -27.77 3.94 -7.75
CA LEU A 160 -27.79 2.49 -7.97
C LEU A 160 -28.96 1.80 -7.26
N ASN A 161 -29.38 2.32 -6.10
CA ASN A 161 -30.45 1.75 -5.28
C ASN A 161 -31.85 1.97 -5.91
N ASN A 162 -31.97 2.94 -6.83
CA ASN A 162 -33.20 3.20 -7.58
C ASN A 162 -33.25 2.49 -8.95
N LEU A 163 -32.23 1.70 -9.31
CA LEU A 163 -32.29 0.88 -10.53
C LEU A 163 -33.36 -0.21 -10.42
N PRO A 164 -33.86 -0.74 -11.55
CA PRO A 164 -34.77 -1.88 -11.52
C PRO A 164 -34.21 -3.10 -10.76
N ALA A 165 -35.07 -3.88 -10.11
CA ALA A 165 -34.66 -4.97 -9.21
C ALA A 165 -33.77 -6.04 -9.87
N ASN A 166 -33.93 -6.28 -11.18
CA ASN A 166 -33.05 -7.17 -11.94
C ASN A 166 -31.63 -6.60 -12.09
N ALA A 167 -31.49 -5.30 -12.33
CA ALA A 167 -30.20 -4.61 -12.42
C ALA A 167 -29.50 -4.57 -11.05
N GLN A 168 -30.24 -4.33 -9.96
CA GLN A 168 -29.69 -4.38 -8.60
C GLN A 168 -29.17 -5.76 -8.20
N LYS A 169 -29.75 -6.83 -8.77
CA LYS A 169 -29.29 -8.20 -8.54
C LYS A 169 -28.00 -8.54 -9.28
N HIS A 170 -27.57 -7.71 -10.23
CA HIS A 170 -26.32 -7.92 -10.94
C HIS A 170 -25.14 -7.83 -9.94
N PRO A 171 -24.20 -8.79 -9.94
CA PRO A 171 -23.14 -8.87 -8.92
C PRO A 171 -22.31 -7.58 -8.79
N SER A 172 -21.92 -6.99 -9.93
CA SER A 172 -21.14 -5.75 -9.94
C SER A 172 -21.91 -4.56 -9.36
N VAL A 173 -23.23 -4.48 -9.60
CA VAL A 173 -24.09 -3.43 -9.01
C VAL A 173 -24.24 -3.65 -7.52
N ARG A 174 -24.43 -4.90 -7.09
CA ARG A 174 -24.54 -5.23 -5.69
C ARG A 174 -23.24 -4.96 -4.92
N ARG A 175 -22.08 -5.28 -5.51
CA ARG A 175 -20.77 -4.93 -4.94
C ARG A 175 -20.59 -3.43 -4.83
N ALA A 176 -20.93 -2.66 -5.87
CA ALA A 176 -20.86 -1.20 -5.85
C ALA A 176 -21.78 -0.58 -4.78
N LEU A 177 -23.03 -1.04 -4.68
CA LEU A 177 -23.94 -0.65 -3.59
C LEU A 177 -23.36 -0.98 -2.21
N GLY A 178 -22.75 -2.15 -2.08
CA GLY A 178 -22.06 -2.56 -0.86
C GLY A 178 -20.89 -1.64 -0.50
N ALA A 179 -20.02 -1.32 -1.45
CA ALA A 179 -18.89 -0.40 -1.28
C ALA A 179 -19.37 1.00 -0.86
N LEU A 180 -20.39 1.53 -1.53
CA LEU A 180 -20.99 2.82 -1.20
C LEU A 180 -21.68 2.82 0.17
N ALA A 181 -22.26 1.68 0.59
CA ALA A 181 -22.79 1.52 1.94
C ALA A 181 -21.66 1.53 3.00
N VAL A 182 -20.47 1.00 2.72
CA VAL A 182 -19.30 1.14 3.60
C VAL A 182 -18.85 2.60 3.69
N ALA A 183 -18.77 3.28 2.54
CA ALA A 183 -18.35 4.68 2.45
C ALA A 183 -19.32 5.65 3.15
N THR A 184 -20.63 5.38 3.07
CA THR A 184 -21.69 6.19 3.70
C THR A 184 -21.99 5.81 5.16
N GLY A 185 -21.18 4.95 5.77
CA GLY A 185 -21.31 4.60 7.19
C GLY A 185 -22.52 3.70 7.52
N GLN A 186 -22.96 2.86 6.57
CA GLN A 186 -24.07 1.93 6.72
C GLN A 186 -23.58 0.46 6.75
N PRO A 187 -22.77 0.04 7.76
CA PRO A 187 -22.10 -1.26 7.75
C PRO A 187 -23.06 -2.45 7.71
N GLY A 188 -24.22 -2.38 8.37
CA GLY A 188 -25.22 -3.45 8.31
C GLY A 188 -25.77 -3.69 6.90
N LYS A 189 -26.04 -2.61 6.16
CA LYS A 189 -26.49 -2.68 4.75
C LYS A 189 -25.38 -3.19 3.85
N ALA A 190 -24.15 -2.71 4.07
CA ALA A 190 -22.97 -3.17 3.36
C ALA A 190 -22.76 -4.68 3.52
N ILE A 191 -22.84 -5.21 4.75
CA ILE A 191 -22.71 -6.65 5.03
C ILE A 191 -23.73 -7.47 4.24
N ALA A 192 -25.00 -7.06 4.24
CA ALA A 192 -26.06 -7.78 3.52
C ALA A 192 -25.81 -7.81 2.00
N LEU A 193 -25.41 -6.68 1.42
CA LEU A 193 -25.13 -6.55 -0.03
C LEU A 193 -23.87 -7.31 -0.43
N LEU A 194 -22.78 -7.17 0.32
CA LEU A 194 -21.48 -7.75 0.00
C LEU A 194 -21.45 -9.26 0.24
N SER A 195 -22.17 -9.77 1.25
CA SER A 195 -22.34 -11.22 1.46
C SER A 195 -23.02 -11.87 0.25
N GLN A 196 -24.06 -11.22 -0.28
CA GLN A 196 -24.75 -11.69 -1.49
C GLN A 196 -23.90 -11.54 -2.77
N ALA A 197 -23.02 -10.53 -2.84
CA ALA A 197 -22.10 -10.37 -3.97
C ALA A 197 -21.01 -11.47 -3.95
N ALA A 198 -20.37 -11.69 -2.80
CA ALA A 198 -19.37 -12.73 -2.60
C ALA A 198 -19.93 -14.15 -2.75
N ALA A 199 -21.19 -14.38 -2.36
CA ALA A 199 -21.86 -15.67 -2.58
C ALA A 199 -22.18 -15.95 -4.05
N PHE A 200 -22.34 -14.92 -4.89
CA PHE A 200 -22.59 -15.10 -6.32
C PHE A 200 -21.31 -15.46 -7.08
N ASP A 201 -20.21 -14.77 -6.78
CA ASP A 201 -18.90 -15.06 -7.35
C ASP A 201 -17.85 -15.22 -6.23
N ALA A 202 -17.55 -16.47 -5.89
CA ALA A 202 -16.54 -16.82 -4.91
C ALA A 202 -15.09 -16.50 -5.35
N ASN A 203 -14.90 -15.87 -6.51
CA ASN A 203 -13.62 -15.33 -6.98
C ASN A 203 -13.61 -13.79 -6.99
N ASP A 204 -14.71 -13.12 -6.63
CA ASP A 204 -14.74 -11.67 -6.42
C ASP A 204 -14.07 -11.33 -5.07
N VAL A 205 -12.74 -11.34 -5.09
CA VAL A 205 -11.90 -11.01 -3.92
C VAL A 205 -12.28 -9.64 -3.37
N GLU A 206 -12.57 -8.68 -4.24
CA GLU A 206 -12.91 -7.31 -3.86
C GLU A 206 -14.21 -7.26 -3.03
N ALA A 207 -15.25 -8.00 -3.42
CA ALA A 207 -16.47 -8.13 -2.62
C ALA A 207 -16.18 -8.66 -1.20
N GLY A 208 -15.34 -9.68 -1.09
CA GLY A 208 -14.96 -10.26 0.21
C GLY A 208 -14.13 -9.29 1.06
N LEU A 209 -13.23 -8.52 0.46
CA LEU A 209 -12.42 -7.54 1.20
C LEU A 209 -13.25 -6.32 1.65
N LEU A 210 -14.18 -5.87 0.83
CA LEU A 210 -15.15 -4.84 1.23
C LEU A 210 -16.07 -5.36 2.34
N LEU A 211 -16.45 -6.64 2.31
CA LEU A 211 -17.22 -7.27 3.38
C LEU A 211 -16.41 -7.28 4.69
N SER A 212 -15.12 -7.63 4.60
CA SER A 212 -14.19 -7.52 5.73
C SER A 212 -14.09 -6.09 6.28
N ALA A 213 -14.03 -5.08 5.41
CA ALA A 213 -14.05 -3.67 5.80
C ALA A 213 -15.36 -3.27 6.50
N ALA A 214 -16.51 -3.75 6.01
CA ALA A 214 -17.81 -3.51 6.64
C ALA A 214 -17.88 -4.08 8.06
N TYR A 215 -17.34 -5.29 8.29
CA TYR A 215 -17.23 -5.88 9.63
C TYR A 215 -16.25 -5.11 10.53
N SER A 216 -15.14 -4.61 9.98
CA SER A 216 -14.21 -3.77 10.74
C SER A 216 -14.87 -2.49 11.22
N LYS A 217 -15.68 -1.82 10.38
CA LYS A 217 -16.45 -0.62 10.78
C LYS A 217 -17.51 -0.90 11.85
N LEU A 218 -17.98 -2.14 11.94
CA LEU A 218 -18.91 -2.58 12.99
C LEU A 218 -18.19 -2.91 14.32
N GLY A 219 -16.86 -2.97 14.32
CA GLY A 219 -16.05 -3.41 15.46
C GLY A 219 -15.93 -4.93 15.60
N ASP A 220 -16.45 -5.72 14.65
CA ASP A 220 -16.28 -7.18 14.64
C ASP A 220 -15.00 -7.56 13.87
N GLU A 221 -13.86 -7.31 14.51
CA GLU A 221 -12.55 -7.61 13.93
C GLU A 221 -12.34 -9.12 13.68
N SER A 222 -12.97 -9.97 14.49
CA SER A 222 -12.83 -11.42 14.39
C SER A 222 -13.40 -11.94 13.08
N THR A 223 -14.61 -11.49 12.74
CA THR A 223 -15.26 -11.80 11.46
C THR A 223 -14.57 -11.08 10.31
N SER A 224 -14.15 -9.83 10.50
CA SER A 224 -13.38 -9.08 9.50
C SER A 224 -12.15 -9.85 9.02
N ARG A 225 -11.30 -10.34 9.95
CA ARG A 225 -10.10 -11.13 9.62
C ARG A 225 -10.42 -12.46 8.94
N ARG A 226 -11.45 -13.16 9.41
CA ARG A 226 -11.89 -14.44 8.83
C ARG A 226 -12.33 -14.25 7.38
N VAL A 227 -13.20 -13.27 7.12
CA VAL A 227 -13.72 -12.97 5.78
C VAL A 227 -12.60 -12.53 4.83
N ALA A 228 -11.67 -11.67 5.29
CA ALA A 228 -10.51 -11.30 4.48
C ALA A 228 -9.67 -12.52 4.09
N SER A 229 -9.41 -13.41 5.05
CA SER A 229 -8.62 -14.62 4.82
C SER A 229 -9.30 -15.58 3.82
N GLU A 230 -10.62 -15.70 3.90
CA GLU A 230 -11.41 -16.50 2.96
C GLU A 230 -11.34 -15.92 1.54
N ALA A 231 -11.54 -14.61 1.40
CA ALA A 231 -11.50 -13.92 0.10
C ALA A 231 -10.12 -14.03 -0.57
N LEU A 232 -9.04 -13.97 0.22
CA LEU A 232 -7.66 -14.02 -0.27
C LEU A 232 -7.09 -15.44 -0.40
N SER A 233 -7.84 -16.46 0.00
CA SER A 233 -7.34 -17.85 0.03
C SER A 233 -6.89 -18.40 -1.34
N LYS A 234 -7.53 -17.96 -2.43
CA LYS A 234 -7.19 -18.37 -3.81
C LYS A 234 -6.22 -17.41 -4.49
N THR A 235 -6.44 -16.11 -4.30
CA THR A 235 -5.64 -15.04 -4.89
C THR A 235 -5.18 -14.14 -3.74
N PRO A 236 -4.04 -14.45 -3.10
CA PRO A 236 -3.59 -13.79 -1.88
C PRO A 236 -2.97 -12.43 -2.16
N TRP A 237 -3.26 -11.80 -3.29
CA TRP A 237 -2.64 -10.55 -3.68
C TRP A 237 -3.61 -9.61 -4.39
N MET A 238 -3.30 -8.32 -4.34
CA MET A 238 -4.04 -7.26 -5.01
C MET A 238 -3.10 -6.28 -5.69
N THR A 239 -3.52 -5.72 -6.81
CA THR A 239 -2.80 -4.59 -7.40
C THR A 239 -3.16 -3.28 -6.69
N ILE A 240 -2.14 -2.59 -6.19
CA ILE A 240 -2.24 -1.25 -5.59
C ILE A 240 -2.14 -0.18 -6.68
N SER A 241 -1.21 -0.34 -7.61
CA SER A 241 -0.97 0.64 -8.67
C SER A 241 -0.57 -0.02 -9.98
N LYS A 242 -1.08 0.54 -11.08
CA LYS A 242 -0.72 0.18 -12.45
C LYS A 242 -0.22 1.43 -13.18
N PRO A 243 1.03 1.89 -12.92
CA PRO A 243 1.62 2.92 -13.75
C PRO A 243 1.68 2.47 -15.22
N SER A 244 1.84 3.44 -16.12
CA SER A 244 1.95 3.21 -17.57
C SER A 244 3.08 2.25 -17.94
N LYS A 245 3.08 1.74 -19.18
CA LYS A 245 3.98 0.70 -19.70
C LYS A 245 5.45 0.91 -19.26
N THR A 246 6.09 -0.21 -18.92
CA THR A 246 7.51 -0.42 -18.54
C THR A 246 7.92 -0.15 -17.09
N ALA A 247 6.98 0.09 -16.18
CA ALA A 247 7.31 0.10 -14.75
C ALA A 247 7.64 -1.32 -14.25
N ALA A 248 8.75 -1.47 -13.53
CA ALA A 248 9.04 -2.70 -12.84
C ALA A 248 7.95 -3.01 -11.80
N LYS A 249 7.65 -4.29 -11.67
CA LYS A 249 6.66 -4.80 -10.69
C LYS A 249 7.33 -5.09 -9.36
N VAL A 250 6.86 -4.45 -8.31
CA VAL A 250 7.29 -4.61 -6.92
C VAL A 250 6.13 -5.19 -6.12
N VAL A 251 6.41 -6.15 -5.26
CA VAL A 251 5.40 -6.69 -4.34
C VAL A 251 5.69 -6.29 -2.91
N LEU A 252 4.67 -5.77 -2.24
CA LEU A 252 4.68 -5.49 -0.80
C LEU A 252 4.12 -6.71 -0.07
N VAL A 253 4.93 -7.39 0.75
CA VAL A 253 4.47 -8.54 1.53
C VAL A 253 3.98 -8.08 2.89
N THR A 254 2.71 -8.32 3.18
CA THR A 254 2.00 -7.90 4.39
C THR A 254 1.37 -9.12 5.06
N SER A 255 1.40 -9.22 6.39
CA SER A 255 0.60 -10.22 7.11
C SER A 255 -0.78 -9.65 7.49
N LEU A 256 -1.81 -10.51 7.45
CA LEU A 256 -3.15 -10.21 7.96
C LEU A 256 -3.40 -10.70 9.39
N MET A 257 -2.39 -11.23 10.07
CA MET A 257 -2.54 -11.79 11.43
C MET A 257 -3.04 -10.75 12.44
N GLN A 258 -2.49 -9.53 12.37
CA GLN A 258 -2.78 -8.42 13.29
C GLN A 258 -3.34 -7.18 12.57
N LYS A 259 -3.77 -7.34 11.33
CA LYS A 259 -4.24 -6.23 10.50
C LYS A 259 -5.71 -6.39 10.19
N THR A 260 -6.42 -5.27 10.15
CA THR A 260 -7.80 -5.20 9.67
C THR A 260 -7.81 -4.47 8.34
N LEU A 261 -8.90 -4.66 7.60
CA LEU A 261 -9.15 -3.90 6.38
C LEU A 261 -10.24 -2.88 6.68
N ASP A 262 -10.12 -1.70 6.10
CA ASP A 262 -11.15 -0.67 6.10
C ASP A 262 -11.17 0.00 4.72
N THR A 263 -12.01 1.00 4.53
CA THR A 263 -12.03 1.86 3.35
C THR A 263 -11.84 3.31 3.75
N ASP A 264 -11.17 4.09 2.92
CA ASP A 264 -11.20 5.54 3.08
C ASP A 264 -12.49 6.20 2.63
N GLU A 265 -12.53 7.53 2.74
CA GLU A 265 -13.65 8.36 2.30
C GLU A 265 -13.95 8.18 0.81
N GLN A 266 -12.95 7.81 0.02
CA GLN A 266 -13.04 7.52 -1.41
C GLN A 266 -13.25 6.01 -1.69
N GLY A 267 -13.64 5.22 -0.67
CA GLY A 267 -13.97 3.80 -0.82
C GLY A 267 -12.79 2.88 -1.11
N ARG A 268 -11.54 3.38 -1.09
CA ARG A 268 -10.35 2.59 -1.39
C ARG A 268 -9.99 1.73 -0.18
N LEU A 269 -9.75 0.45 -0.42
CA LEU A 269 -9.32 -0.48 0.62
C LEU A 269 -8.00 -0.03 1.25
N ARG A 270 -8.00 0.08 2.58
CA ARG A 270 -6.83 0.36 3.43
C ARG A 270 -6.58 -0.81 4.35
N VAL A 271 -5.31 -1.12 4.53
CA VAL A 271 -4.88 -2.03 5.59
C VAL A 271 -4.60 -1.18 6.81
N ASN A 272 -5.33 -1.43 7.88
CA ASN A 272 -5.12 -0.81 9.18
C ASN A 272 -4.23 -1.71 10.03
N GLY A 273 -3.35 -1.09 10.80
CA GLY A 273 -2.35 -1.79 11.60
C GLY A 273 -1.03 -2.05 10.85
N GLY A 274 0.00 -2.36 11.63
CA GLY A 274 1.38 -2.39 11.17
C GLY A 274 2.04 -1.00 11.13
N HIS A 275 3.36 -1.00 10.99
CA HIS A 275 4.19 0.19 11.22
C HIS A 275 5.00 0.60 9.99
N PHE A 276 4.78 -0.10 8.87
CA PHE A 276 5.43 0.16 7.61
C PHE A 276 4.50 1.01 6.73
N LEU A 277 4.54 2.33 6.92
CA LEU A 277 3.73 3.28 6.15
C LEU A 277 4.29 3.42 4.73
N THR A 278 3.63 2.74 3.79
CA THR A 278 4.08 2.71 2.38
C THR A 278 3.64 3.93 1.58
N ARG A 279 2.51 4.55 1.93
CA ARG A 279 1.91 5.67 1.17
C ARG A 279 2.89 6.82 0.92
N ASP A 280 3.66 7.19 1.93
CA ASP A 280 4.54 8.35 1.89
C ASP A 280 5.99 7.97 1.51
N LEU A 281 6.25 6.67 1.39
CA LEU A 281 7.57 6.09 1.12
C LEU A 281 7.73 5.64 -0.33
N ILE A 282 6.69 5.09 -0.96
CA ILE A 282 6.75 4.54 -2.31
C ILE A 282 6.25 5.53 -3.37
N ASP A 283 6.92 5.58 -4.52
CA ASP A 283 6.44 6.35 -5.68
C ASP A 283 5.71 5.44 -6.67
N VAL A 284 4.37 5.46 -6.59
CA VAL A 284 3.49 4.68 -7.48
C VAL A 284 3.54 5.09 -8.95
N ARG A 285 4.22 6.20 -9.29
CA ARG A 285 4.48 6.61 -10.67
C ARG A 285 5.73 5.92 -11.25
N ARG A 286 6.68 5.51 -10.39
CA ARG A 286 7.93 4.82 -10.79
C ARG A 286 7.76 3.31 -10.92
N PHE A 287 6.97 2.70 -10.03
CA PHE A 287 6.82 1.24 -9.98
C PHE A 287 5.36 0.79 -9.90
N ALA A 288 5.09 -0.36 -10.50
CA ALA A 288 3.82 -1.05 -10.32
C ALA A 288 3.87 -1.83 -9.01
N PHE A 289 2.92 -1.55 -8.11
CA PHE A 289 2.87 -2.22 -6.82
C PHE A 289 1.71 -3.19 -6.76
N ASP A 290 2.03 -4.43 -6.41
CA ASP A 290 1.08 -5.40 -5.89
C ASP A 290 1.30 -5.55 -4.37
N ARG A 291 0.27 -5.97 -3.64
CA ARG A 291 0.36 -6.38 -2.24
C ARG A 291 0.05 -7.85 -2.13
N LEU A 292 0.96 -8.62 -1.55
CA LEU A 292 0.75 -10.00 -1.16
C LEU A 292 0.39 -10.06 0.33
N TYR A 293 -0.67 -10.81 0.64
CA TYR A 293 -1.19 -11.00 1.98
C TYR A 293 -0.85 -12.41 2.47
N LEU A 294 -0.01 -12.51 3.50
CA LEU A 294 0.21 -13.76 4.23
C LEU A 294 -0.94 -13.99 5.20
N LEU A 295 -1.61 -15.12 5.03
CA LEU A 295 -2.81 -15.50 5.77
C LEU A 295 -2.49 -16.30 7.04
N PRO A 296 -3.41 -16.37 8.01
CA PRO A 296 -3.32 -17.34 9.10
C PRO A 296 -3.09 -18.76 8.60
N ASN A 297 -2.13 -19.46 9.21
CA ASN A 297 -1.72 -20.82 8.83
C ASN A 297 -1.26 -20.96 7.36
N TRP A 298 -0.71 -19.88 6.79
CA TRP A 298 -0.11 -19.91 5.46
C TRP A 298 0.89 -21.05 5.34
N LYS A 299 0.78 -21.84 4.27
CA LYS A 299 1.80 -22.80 3.86
C LYS A 299 2.43 -22.28 2.59
N ALA A 300 3.75 -22.19 2.55
CA ALA A 300 4.46 -21.86 1.33
C ALA A 300 4.06 -22.85 0.22
N SER A 301 3.22 -22.41 -0.71
CA SER A 301 2.86 -23.19 -1.88
C SER A 301 3.80 -22.79 -3.02
N ARG A 302 4.09 -23.73 -3.93
CA ARG A 302 4.71 -23.44 -5.22
C ARG A 302 3.72 -22.75 -6.17
N ALA A 303 2.98 -21.75 -5.67
CA ALA A 303 2.07 -20.96 -6.48
C ALA A 303 2.88 -20.33 -7.64
N LYS A 304 2.27 -20.29 -8.82
CA LYS A 304 2.79 -19.48 -9.91
C LYS A 304 2.58 -18.01 -9.52
N TRP A 305 3.60 -17.42 -8.91
CA TRP A 305 3.60 -16.01 -8.57
C TRP A 305 3.50 -15.15 -9.82
N GLN A 306 2.98 -13.93 -9.65
CA GLN A 306 3.18 -12.91 -10.68
C GLN A 306 4.70 -12.68 -10.86
N PRO A 307 5.15 -12.26 -12.05
CA PRO A 307 6.57 -11.98 -12.31
C PRO A 307 6.99 -10.66 -11.63
N TRP A 308 6.99 -10.64 -10.30
CA TRP A 308 7.51 -9.55 -9.49
C TRP A 308 9.03 -9.54 -9.52
N HIS A 309 9.62 -8.36 -9.64
CA HIS A 309 11.05 -8.17 -9.82
C HIS A 309 11.76 -7.85 -8.49
N VAL A 310 11.03 -7.26 -7.53
CA VAL A 310 11.53 -6.93 -6.18
C VAL A 310 10.43 -7.23 -5.18
N TRP A 311 10.82 -7.85 -4.07
CA TRP A 311 9.94 -8.10 -2.94
C TRP A 311 10.33 -7.16 -1.80
N VAL A 312 9.35 -6.47 -1.22
CA VAL A 312 9.53 -5.61 -0.05
C VAL A 312 8.82 -6.24 1.13
N ASN A 313 9.58 -6.67 2.13
CA ASN A 313 9.01 -7.14 3.39
C ASN A 313 8.45 -5.96 4.19
N THR A 314 7.14 -5.89 4.35
CA THR A 314 6.46 -4.89 5.20
C THR A 314 5.96 -5.50 6.52
N ILE A 315 6.27 -6.77 6.78
CA ILE A 315 6.09 -7.44 8.06
C ILE A 315 7.25 -7.04 8.94
N SER A 316 6.96 -6.58 10.15
CA SER A 316 7.96 -5.83 10.90
C SER A 316 7.97 -6.04 12.39
N ASP A 317 6.93 -6.68 12.92
CA ASP A 317 6.83 -6.99 14.34
C ASP A 317 7.11 -8.49 14.58
N PRO A 318 8.33 -8.86 14.97
CA PRO A 318 8.66 -10.26 15.22
C PRO A 318 7.99 -10.83 16.47
N ASP A 319 7.46 -10.01 17.38
CA ASP A 319 6.75 -10.50 18.57
C ASP A 319 5.34 -10.99 18.23
N GLN A 320 4.66 -10.36 17.27
CA GLN A 320 3.29 -10.70 16.91
C GLN A 320 3.14 -11.42 15.57
N GLU A 321 4.10 -11.23 14.66
CA GLU A 321 4.02 -11.73 13.28
C GLU A 321 5.11 -12.79 12.98
N TYR A 322 5.62 -13.47 14.02
CA TYR A 322 6.68 -14.48 13.90
C TYR A 322 6.35 -15.56 12.86
N ASP A 323 5.14 -16.13 12.91
CA ASP A 323 4.71 -17.17 11.97
C ASP A 323 4.64 -16.66 10.52
N ALA A 324 4.26 -15.39 10.33
CA ALA A 324 4.26 -14.78 9.01
C ALA A 324 5.67 -14.52 8.50
N LEU A 325 6.60 -14.09 9.36
CA LEU A 325 8.02 -13.96 9.01
C LEU A 325 8.64 -15.32 8.67
N LYS A 326 8.31 -16.37 9.43
CA LYS A 326 8.75 -17.74 9.13
C LYS A 326 8.24 -18.20 7.76
N ALA A 327 6.96 -18.01 7.47
CA ALA A 327 6.41 -18.30 6.14
C ALA A 327 7.10 -17.49 5.04
N MET A 328 7.45 -16.22 5.31
CA MET A 328 8.18 -15.39 4.36
C MET A 328 9.63 -15.86 4.15
N CYS A 329 10.30 -16.41 5.15
CA CYS A 329 11.62 -17.04 4.99
C CYS A 329 11.55 -18.18 3.97
N GLU A 330 10.58 -19.09 4.11
CA GLU A 330 10.38 -20.21 3.18
C GLU A 330 10.11 -19.73 1.74
N ILE A 331 9.34 -18.64 1.58
CA ILE A 331 9.13 -18.02 0.27
C ILE A 331 10.46 -17.44 -0.24
N ALA A 332 11.16 -16.64 0.56
CA ALA A 332 12.38 -15.94 0.17
C ALA A 332 13.51 -16.90 -0.29
N GLU A 333 13.60 -18.10 0.28
CA GLU A 333 14.53 -19.16 -0.15
C GLU A 333 14.25 -19.67 -1.57
N SER A 334 13.01 -19.56 -2.05
CA SER A 334 12.59 -20.01 -3.38
C SER A 334 12.64 -18.93 -4.46
N LEU A 335 13.02 -17.69 -4.11
CA LEU A 335 13.00 -16.54 -5.01
C LEU A 335 14.39 -16.27 -5.60
N ASP A 336 14.45 -16.17 -6.94
CA ASP A 336 15.63 -15.69 -7.69
C ASP A 336 15.68 -14.15 -7.80
N VAL A 337 14.86 -13.45 -7.02
CA VAL A 337 14.72 -11.99 -7.02
C VAL A 337 15.06 -11.41 -5.65
N PRO A 338 15.54 -10.16 -5.60
CA PRO A 338 15.91 -9.52 -4.34
C PRO A 338 14.70 -9.31 -3.41
N VAL A 339 14.98 -9.46 -2.11
CA VAL A 339 14.05 -9.20 -1.01
C VAL A 339 14.63 -8.07 -0.15
N ILE A 340 13.96 -6.92 -0.14
CA ILE A 340 14.24 -5.81 0.78
C ILE A 340 13.71 -6.17 2.16
N ASN A 341 14.55 -5.95 3.18
CA ASN A 341 14.35 -6.38 4.56
C ASN A 341 14.13 -7.89 4.69
N PRO A 342 15.19 -8.71 4.51
CA PRO A 342 15.11 -10.15 4.61
C PRO A 342 14.37 -10.60 5.88
N PRO A 343 13.38 -11.51 5.77
CA PRO A 343 12.52 -11.87 6.89
C PRO A 343 13.31 -12.43 8.09
N ALA A 344 14.38 -13.20 7.85
CA ALA A 344 15.26 -13.69 8.90
C ALA A 344 15.94 -12.55 9.69
N SER A 345 16.33 -11.45 9.04
CA SER A 345 16.88 -10.28 9.71
C SER A 345 15.82 -9.57 10.54
N VAL A 346 14.59 -9.45 10.02
CA VAL A 346 13.46 -8.86 10.76
C VAL A 346 13.11 -9.68 12.00
N MET A 347 13.17 -11.01 11.93
CA MET A 347 12.95 -11.89 13.09
C MET A 347 13.92 -11.61 14.23
N MET A 348 15.12 -11.10 13.94
CA MET A 348 16.11 -10.76 14.95
C MET A 348 15.84 -9.43 15.65
N THR A 349 14.88 -8.60 15.21
CA THR A 349 14.66 -7.26 15.77
C THR A 349 13.69 -7.21 16.96
N THR A 350 13.51 -8.31 17.70
CA THR A 350 12.85 -8.23 19.01
C THR A 350 13.66 -7.31 19.95
N ARG A 351 13.01 -6.70 20.94
CA ARG A 351 13.67 -5.68 21.79
C ARG A 351 14.84 -6.27 22.58
N ASP A 352 14.68 -7.46 23.13
CA ASP A 352 15.73 -8.19 23.86
C ASP A 352 16.89 -8.63 22.96
N SER A 353 16.60 -9.07 21.73
CA SER A 353 17.62 -9.44 20.74
C SER A 353 18.43 -8.23 20.29
N ASN A 354 17.76 -7.12 19.97
CA ASN A 354 18.41 -5.84 19.67
C ASN A 354 19.28 -5.39 20.85
N ALA A 355 18.78 -5.44 22.08
CA ALA A 355 19.56 -5.05 23.25
C ALA A 355 20.85 -5.86 23.39
N ARG A 356 20.80 -7.18 23.21
CA ARG A 356 21.98 -8.05 23.24
C ARG A 356 22.97 -7.76 22.11
N ARG A 357 22.48 -7.54 20.89
CA ARG A 357 23.34 -7.35 19.71
C ARG A 357 23.96 -5.95 19.64
N ILE A 358 23.18 -4.90 19.94
CA ILE A 358 23.64 -3.50 19.89
C ILE A 358 24.65 -3.21 20.99
N ASN A 359 24.50 -3.80 22.18
CA ASN A 359 25.45 -3.60 23.28
C ASN A 359 26.85 -4.20 23.01
N GLN A 360 27.06 -4.90 21.89
CA GLN A 360 28.39 -5.32 21.43
C GLN A 360 29.13 -4.19 20.68
N LEU A 361 28.43 -3.13 20.29
CA LEU A 361 29.01 -1.99 19.59
C LEU A 361 29.63 -0.98 20.58
N PRO A 362 30.78 -0.36 20.23
CA PRO A 362 31.41 0.64 21.06
C PRO A 362 30.60 1.95 21.05
N ASN A 363 30.62 2.68 22.17
CA ASN A 363 30.05 4.02 22.30
C ASN A 363 28.54 4.16 21.99
N ILE A 364 27.81 3.06 21.99
CA ILE A 364 26.35 3.02 21.96
C ILE A 364 25.86 2.07 23.04
N MET A 365 24.61 2.23 23.46
CA MET A 365 23.95 1.24 24.29
C MET A 365 22.48 1.15 23.94
N MET A 366 21.89 0.01 24.25
CA MET A 366 20.45 -0.15 24.40
C MET A 366 20.21 -0.65 25.83
N PRO A 367 19.25 -0.08 26.59
CA PRO A 367 19.01 -0.49 27.97
C PRO A 367 18.80 -2.00 28.08
N LYS A 368 19.27 -2.58 29.18
CA LYS A 368 19.04 -4.01 29.46
C LYS A 368 17.56 -4.31 29.30
N THR A 369 17.25 -5.27 28.43
CA THR A 369 15.89 -5.62 28.06
C THR A 369 15.72 -7.12 28.14
N CYS A 370 14.77 -7.57 28.95
CA CYS A 370 14.45 -8.99 29.12
C CYS A 370 12.98 -9.23 28.81
N ARG A 371 12.70 -10.28 28.04
CA ARG A 371 11.33 -10.76 27.83
C ARG A 371 10.87 -11.52 29.07
N ILE A 372 9.67 -11.21 29.54
CA ILE A 372 9.02 -11.81 30.71
C ILE A 372 7.77 -12.53 30.22
N VAL A 373 7.71 -13.84 30.45
CA VAL A 373 6.60 -14.69 30.00
C VAL A 373 5.49 -14.65 31.05
N ARG A 374 4.23 -14.57 30.63
CA ARG A 374 3.10 -14.61 31.57
C ARG A 374 2.77 -16.04 32.02
N ASP A 375 3.36 -16.45 33.13
CA ASP A 375 3.20 -17.78 33.74
C ASP A 375 2.82 -17.76 35.23
N GLY A 376 2.63 -16.57 35.81
CA GLY A 376 2.31 -16.38 37.23
C GLY A 376 3.52 -16.15 38.13
N GLU A 377 4.75 -16.23 37.62
CA GLU A 377 5.99 -15.99 38.39
C GLU A 377 6.75 -14.74 37.90
N GLU A 378 6.07 -13.78 37.27
CA GLU A 378 6.73 -12.72 36.50
C GLU A 378 7.61 -11.81 37.36
N LYS A 379 7.20 -11.56 38.61
CA LYS A 379 8.01 -10.81 39.58
C LYS A 379 9.31 -11.53 39.92
N ALA A 380 9.26 -12.85 40.10
CA ALA A 380 10.46 -13.66 40.34
C ALA A 380 11.35 -13.66 39.09
N GLN A 381 10.77 -13.74 37.88
CA GLN A 381 11.53 -13.61 36.63
C GLN A 381 12.25 -12.26 36.55
N ILE A 382 11.57 -11.14 36.82
CA ILE A 382 12.15 -9.79 36.78
C ILE A 382 13.30 -9.65 37.78
N LEU A 383 13.08 -10.06 39.03
CA LEU A 383 14.11 -10.00 40.08
C LEU A 383 15.31 -10.90 39.78
N ALA A 384 15.07 -12.11 39.24
CA ALA A 384 16.13 -13.04 38.83
C ALA A 384 16.98 -12.48 37.67
N GLN A 385 16.40 -11.62 36.83
CA GLN A 385 17.16 -10.89 35.83
C GLN A 385 18.00 -9.76 36.44
N GLY A 386 17.79 -9.36 37.70
CA GLY A 386 18.53 -8.29 38.37
C GLY A 386 18.11 -6.91 37.89
N PHE A 387 16.81 -6.63 37.89
CA PHE A 387 16.28 -5.27 37.74
C PHE A 387 16.04 -4.65 39.11
N ASP A 388 16.50 -3.41 39.29
CA ASP A 388 16.23 -2.57 40.44
C ASP A 388 15.20 -1.49 40.06
N PHE A 389 14.42 -1.01 41.03
CA PHE A 389 13.53 0.12 40.80
C PHE A 389 14.33 1.44 40.65
N PRO A 390 13.89 2.36 39.76
CA PRO A 390 12.78 2.20 38.83
C PRO A 390 13.19 1.46 37.55
N PHE A 391 12.26 0.74 36.94
CA PHE A 391 12.41 0.13 35.61
C PHE A 391 11.13 0.28 34.79
N LEU A 392 11.19 -0.03 33.51
CA LEU A 392 10.08 0.14 32.58
C LEU A 392 9.44 -1.21 32.25
N LEU A 393 8.11 -1.25 32.19
CA LEU A 393 7.34 -2.40 31.69
C LEU A 393 6.59 -2.05 30.42
N ARG A 394 6.53 -3.02 29.51
CA ARG A 394 5.83 -2.90 28.23
C ARG A 394 5.25 -4.23 27.78
N GLU A 395 4.04 -4.25 27.24
CA GLU A 395 3.53 -5.42 26.52
C GLU A 395 4.34 -5.74 25.24
N THR A 396 4.62 -7.02 24.98
CA THR A 396 5.24 -7.46 23.72
C THR A 396 4.41 -7.09 22.51
N GLY A 397 5.07 -6.72 21.41
CA GLY A 397 4.40 -6.35 20.16
C GLY A 397 3.62 -5.03 20.18
N THR A 398 3.56 -4.33 21.31
CA THR A 398 3.06 -2.96 21.31
C THR A 398 4.15 -2.02 20.82
N GLN A 399 3.79 -1.05 19.98
CA GLN A 399 4.73 -0.08 19.40
C GLN A 399 4.45 1.36 19.84
N THR A 400 3.21 1.65 20.23
CA THR A 400 2.84 2.90 20.90
C THR A 400 3.34 2.93 22.35
N GLY A 401 3.50 4.12 22.94
CA GLY A 401 3.82 4.27 24.36
C GLY A 401 2.69 3.91 25.33
N THR A 402 1.60 3.30 24.87
CA THR A 402 0.34 3.12 25.62
C THR A 402 0.42 2.03 26.70
N SER A 403 1.22 0.99 26.49
CA SER A 403 1.48 -0.06 27.48
C SER A 403 2.78 0.22 28.26
N PHE A 404 3.43 1.35 28.04
CA PHE A 404 4.79 1.61 28.52
C PHE A 404 4.76 2.43 29.80
N GLU A 405 4.92 1.76 30.94
CA GLU A 405 4.84 2.37 32.28
C GLU A 405 6.20 2.32 32.98
N LEU A 406 6.53 3.40 33.70
CA LEU A 406 7.63 3.45 34.66
C LEU A 406 7.13 2.89 35.98
N ILE A 407 7.84 1.88 36.48
CA ILE A 407 7.52 1.20 37.71
C ILE A 407 8.57 1.60 38.74
N GLU A 408 8.15 2.33 39.77
CA GLU A 408 9.00 2.84 40.85
C GLU A 408 8.85 2.00 42.13
N THR A 409 7.74 1.27 42.25
CA THR A 409 7.43 0.47 43.45
C THR A 409 6.89 -0.91 43.13
N GLU A 410 6.98 -1.79 44.11
CA GLU A 410 6.40 -3.14 44.07
C GLU A 410 4.87 -3.12 43.91
N GLN A 411 4.20 -2.13 44.52
CA GLN A 411 2.75 -1.97 44.39
C GLN A 411 2.35 -1.61 42.95
N GLU A 412 3.12 -0.75 42.28
CA GLU A 412 2.90 -0.40 40.87
C GLU A 412 3.15 -1.58 39.95
N LEU A 413 4.16 -2.40 40.27
CA LEU A 413 4.43 -3.66 39.55
C LEU A 413 3.20 -4.57 39.60
N ASP A 414 2.70 -4.87 40.81
CA ASP A 414 1.53 -5.74 40.98
C ASP A 414 0.29 -5.17 40.27
N ALA A 415 0.09 -3.85 40.34
CA ALA A 415 -0.98 -3.16 39.64
C ALA A 415 -0.86 -3.29 38.11
N TYR A 416 0.34 -3.14 37.55
CA TYR A 416 0.57 -3.32 36.11
C TYR A 416 0.32 -4.77 35.67
N LEU A 417 0.86 -5.75 36.40
CA LEU A 417 0.68 -7.18 36.08
C LEU A 417 -0.79 -7.60 36.15
N GLY A 418 -1.61 -6.95 36.99
CA GLY A 418 -3.05 -7.15 37.05
C GLY A 418 -3.82 -6.63 35.82
N LYS A 419 -3.28 -5.66 35.09
CA LYS A 419 -3.93 -5.05 33.91
C LYS A 419 -3.82 -5.89 32.64
N THR A 420 -2.81 -6.78 32.54
CA THR A 420 -2.49 -7.45 31.29
C THR A 420 -2.17 -8.94 31.44
N LYS A 421 -2.51 -9.70 30.39
CA LYS A 421 -2.21 -11.12 30.26
C LYS A 421 -1.19 -11.40 29.14
N LYS A 422 -0.64 -10.38 28.50
CA LYS A 422 0.37 -10.55 27.45
C LYS A 422 1.76 -10.62 28.04
N ASP A 423 2.65 -11.35 27.36
CA ASP A 423 4.09 -11.29 27.62
C ASP A 423 4.57 -9.83 27.65
N LEU A 424 5.61 -9.60 28.44
CA LEU A 424 6.15 -8.27 28.70
C LEU A 424 7.62 -8.17 28.33
N TYR A 425 8.09 -6.93 28.22
CA TYR A 425 9.48 -6.57 28.34
C TYR A 425 9.69 -5.82 29.66
N ALA A 426 10.66 -6.26 30.45
CA ALA A 426 11.28 -5.45 31.49
C ALA A 426 12.50 -4.75 30.89
N ILE A 427 12.57 -3.43 31.02
CA ILE A 427 13.57 -2.58 30.39
C ILE A 427 14.19 -1.68 31.46
N GLU A 428 15.51 -1.62 31.50
CA GLU A 428 16.26 -0.75 32.41
C GLU A 428 15.90 0.72 32.15
N PHE A 429 15.63 1.46 33.22
CA PHE A 429 15.41 2.89 33.11
C PHE A 429 16.76 3.61 32.95
N VAL A 430 16.90 4.37 31.87
CA VAL A 430 18.10 5.18 31.61
C VAL A 430 17.67 6.63 31.40
N ASP A 431 18.19 7.53 32.23
CA ASP A 431 17.89 8.96 32.12
C ASP A 431 18.58 9.56 30.89
N VAL A 432 17.74 10.12 30.01
CA VAL A 432 18.09 10.76 28.73
C VAL A 432 17.54 12.19 28.66
N SER A 433 17.22 12.78 29.81
CA SER A 433 16.83 14.18 29.90
C SER A 433 17.95 15.08 29.38
N MET A 434 17.57 16.11 28.63
CA MET A 434 18.49 17.15 28.15
C MET A 434 18.80 18.14 29.27
N THR A 435 17.76 18.53 30.00
CA THR A 435 17.80 19.35 31.21
C THR A 435 16.68 18.84 32.13
N PRO A 436 16.68 19.18 33.44
CA PRO A 436 15.58 18.80 34.33
C PRO A 436 14.21 19.15 33.72
N GLY A 437 13.36 18.14 33.54
CA GLY A 437 12.02 18.28 32.98
C GLY A 437 11.94 18.42 31.45
N VAL A 438 13.05 18.35 30.70
CA VAL A 438 13.03 18.38 29.22
C VAL A 438 13.72 17.15 28.67
N TYR A 439 12.99 16.35 27.91
CA TYR A 439 13.45 15.11 27.29
C TYR A 439 13.58 15.29 25.79
N ARG A 440 14.55 14.60 25.18
CA ARG A 440 14.79 14.64 23.74
C ARG A 440 14.85 13.24 23.13
N ARG A 441 14.28 13.09 21.93
CA ARG A 441 14.32 11.86 21.15
C ARG A 441 14.69 12.17 19.71
N PHE A 442 15.78 11.59 19.25
CA PHE A 442 16.22 11.63 17.87
C PHE A 442 15.68 10.43 17.11
N ARG A 443 15.45 10.61 15.80
CA ARG A 443 15.13 9.54 14.86
C ARG A 443 16.05 9.61 13.65
N LEU A 444 16.75 8.51 13.41
CA LEU A 444 17.44 8.23 12.14
C LEU A 444 16.69 7.13 11.39
N ILE A 445 16.63 7.26 10.07
CA ILE A 445 16.19 6.21 9.16
C ILE A 445 17.41 5.77 8.35
N PHE A 446 17.68 4.47 8.32
CA PHE A 446 18.71 3.89 7.49
C PHE A 446 18.09 3.34 6.21
N VAL A 447 18.70 3.68 5.07
CA VAL A 447 18.37 3.14 3.76
C VAL A 447 19.66 2.74 3.06
N ASP A 448 19.82 1.46 2.71
CA ASP A 448 21.05 0.90 2.13
C ASP A 448 22.30 1.27 2.94
N GLY A 449 22.18 1.17 4.27
CA GLY A 449 23.26 1.47 5.22
C GLY A 449 23.57 2.96 5.42
N GLN A 450 22.95 3.86 4.65
CA GLN A 450 23.11 5.30 4.81
C GLN A 450 22.11 5.86 5.83
N ALA A 451 22.58 6.75 6.71
CA ALA A 451 21.74 7.36 7.75
C ALA A 451 21.09 8.68 7.30
N TYR A 452 19.79 8.80 7.50
CA TYR A 452 19.00 9.98 7.17
C TYR A 452 18.27 10.50 8.43
N PRO A 453 18.45 11.78 8.82
CA PRO A 453 17.74 12.34 9.96
C PRO A 453 16.27 12.59 9.61
N SER A 454 15.37 12.15 10.50
CA SER A 454 13.92 12.25 10.32
C SER A 454 13.30 13.26 11.29
N THR A 455 13.60 13.17 12.59
CA THR A 455 13.06 14.08 13.62
C THR A 455 14.00 14.20 14.82
N CYS A 456 13.94 15.32 15.53
CA CYS A 456 14.46 15.49 16.88
C CYS A 456 13.37 16.14 17.74
N LEU A 457 12.67 15.34 18.53
CA LEU A 457 11.53 15.77 19.32
C LEU A 457 11.94 16.16 20.73
N PHE A 458 11.28 17.18 21.27
CA PHE A 458 11.43 17.62 22.65
C PHE A 458 10.09 17.58 23.39
N HIS A 459 10.11 17.17 24.66
CA HIS A 459 8.90 17.06 25.48
C HIS A 459 9.17 17.32 26.96
N ASP A 460 8.12 17.67 27.70
CA ASP A 460 8.11 17.84 29.18
C ASP A 460 7.92 16.51 29.95
N HIS A 461 8.00 15.37 29.27
CA HIS A 461 7.76 14.04 29.81
C HIS A 461 8.67 13.03 29.10
N TRP A 462 9.13 12.00 29.82
CA TRP A 462 10.15 11.05 29.34
C TRP A 462 9.68 10.20 28.16
N ASN A 463 8.39 9.87 28.10
CA ASN A 463 7.78 9.09 27.02
C ASN A 463 7.47 9.98 25.79
N VAL A 464 8.51 10.34 25.04
CA VAL A 464 8.46 11.28 23.90
C VAL A 464 7.85 10.61 22.66
N HIS A 465 6.73 11.15 22.15
CA HIS A 465 6.05 10.69 20.92
C HIS A 465 5.70 11.84 19.97
N THR A 466 5.70 11.54 18.67
CA THR A 466 5.40 12.52 17.61
C THR A 466 4.00 13.13 17.75
N VAL A 467 3.02 12.36 18.21
CA VAL A 467 1.64 12.83 18.43
C VAL A 467 1.56 13.96 19.45
N ASN A 468 2.55 14.08 20.33
CA ASN A 468 2.62 15.12 21.37
C ASN A 468 3.65 16.21 21.05
N ARG A 469 4.16 16.27 19.80
CA ARG A 469 5.18 17.25 19.37
C ARG A 469 4.80 18.70 19.71
N SER A 470 3.53 19.05 19.52
CA SER A 470 3.03 20.41 19.77
C SER A 470 3.00 20.81 21.24
N ARG A 471 3.02 19.85 22.18
CA ARG A 471 2.89 20.14 23.62
C ARG A 471 3.99 21.07 24.16
N LEU A 472 5.22 20.89 23.70
CA LEU A 472 6.35 21.74 24.09
C LEU A 472 6.90 22.56 22.91
N MET A 473 7.01 21.96 21.72
CA MET A 473 7.72 22.59 20.60
C MET A 473 6.94 23.70 19.89
N ALA A 474 5.60 23.70 19.96
CA ALA A 474 4.77 24.66 19.22
C ALA A 474 5.05 26.13 19.56
N HIS A 475 5.58 26.40 20.77
CA HIS A 475 5.87 27.75 21.27
C HIS A 475 7.35 27.96 21.62
N ARG A 476 8.24 27.09 21.15
CA ARG A 476 9.67 27.08 21.49
C ARG A 476 10.54 27.06 20.24
N GLU A 477 10.75 28.24 19.65
CA GLU A 477 11.57 28.41 18.44
C GLU A 477 13.00 27.90 18.62
N ASP A 478 13.55 27.99 19.83
CA ASP A 478 14.86 27.45 20.19
C ASP A 478 14.91 25.92 20.03
N LEU A 479 13.87 25.20 20.45
CA LEU A 479 13.78 23.74 20.30
C LEU A 479 13.53 23.33 18.86
N GLN A 480 12.71 24.09 18.12
CA GLN A 480 12.51 23.87 16.68
C GLN A 480 13.83 24.10 15.92
N LYS A 481 14.62 25.10 16.33
CA LYS A 481 15.93 25.37 15.73
C LYS A 481 16.92 24.23 15.97
N LEU A 482 16.95 23.66 17.18
CA LEU A 482 17.77 22.47 17.47
C LEU A 482 17.41 21.29 16.56
N GLU A 483 16.12 21.07 16.29
CA GLU A 483 15.71 20.03 15.36
C GLU A 483 16.15 20.33 13.93
N GLN A 484 15.98 21.57 13.45
CA GLN A 484 16.46 21.97 12.13
C GLN A 484 17.98 21.74 11.98
N ASP A 485 18.75 22.07 13.02
CA ASP A 485 20.20 21.87 13.01
C ASP A 485 20.57 20.37 12.95
N PHE A 486 19.82 19.51 13.65
CA PHE A 486 19.98 18.05 13.54
C PHE A 486 19.62 17.52 12.14
N LEU A 487 18.55 18.03 11.52
CA LEU A 487 18.12 17.61 10.18
C LEU A 487 19.08 18.08 9.07
N ALA A 488 19.79 19.19 9.31
CA ALA A 488 20.77 19.74 8.39
C ALA A 488 22.12 19.02 8.48
N ASP A 489 22.61 18.76 9.71
CA ASP A 489 23.92 18.17 9.95
C ASP A 489 23.90 17.32 11.25
N PRO A 490 23.49 16.04 11.16
CA PRO A 490 23.39 15.18 12.33
C PRO A 490 24.75 14.84 12.94
N GLU A 491 25.83 14.81 12.16
CA GLU A 491 27.19 14.57 12.68
C GLU A 491 27.63 15.74 13.57
N ARG A 492 27.45 16.98 13.10
CA ARG A 492 27.77 18.17 13.88
C ARG A 492 26.92 18.26 15.14
N HIS A 493 25.63 17.91 15.04
CA HIS A 493 24.71 17.99 16.17
C HIS A 493 25.01 16.94 17.25
N LEU A 494 25.32 15.69 16.86
CA LEU A 494 25.55 14.58 17.80
C LEU A 494 27.01 14.44 18.22
N GLY A 495 27.93 15.01 17.46
CA GLY A 495 29.38 14.83 17.60
C GLY A 495 29.87 13.57 16.88
N LYS A 496 31.11 13.64 16.39
CA LYS A 496 31.74 12.59 15.54
C LYS A 496 31.73 11.20 16.17
N THR A 497 32.00 11.09 17.47
CA THR A 497 32.08 9.81 18.17
C THR A 497 30.72 9.10 18.22
N ASN A 498 29.66 9.86 18.56
CA ASN A 498 28.31 9.34 18.65
C ASN A 498 27.75 9.01 17.26
N PHE A 499 27.95 9.90 16.29
CA PHE A 499 27.48 9.66 14.93
C PHE A 499 28.17 8.44 14.29
N LYS A 500 29.49 8.30 14.46
CA LYS A 500 30.23 7.12 14.01
C LYS A 500 29.72 5.82 14.65
N ALA A 501 29.33 5.85 15.93
CA ALA A 501 28.75 4.68 16.60
C ALA A 501 27.40 4.29 15.99
N LEU A 502 26.54 5.27 15.67
CA LEU A 502 25.26 5.04 14.99
C LEU A 502 25.46 4.46 13.58
N LEU A 503 26.48 4.90 12.84
CA LEU A 503 26.80 4.37 11.51
C LEU A 503 27.26 2.91 11.50
N ALA A 504 27.56 2.31 12.66
CA ALA A 504 27.88 0.88 12.78
C ALA A 504 26.63 -0.02 12.88
N LEU A 505 25.44 0.56 13.10
CA LEU A 505 24.20 -0.22 13.25
C LEU A 505 23.84 -1.12 12.06
N PRO A 506 24.00 -0.70 10.79
CA PRO A 506 23.67 -1.56 9.64
C PRO A 506 24.37 -2.91 9.69
N GLU A 507 25.61 -2.96 10.20
CA GLU A 507 26.38 -4.21 10.31
C GLU A 507 25.81 -5.20 11.32
N VAL A 508 25.08 -4.72 12.32
CA VAL A 508 24.48 -5.56 13.36
C VAL A 508 23.01 -5.87 13.05
N ILE A 509 22.29 -4.89 12.51
CA ILE A 509 20.85 -4.98 12.25
C ILE A 509 20.56 -5.77 10.97
N LYS A 510 21.43 -5.66 9.96
CA LYS A 510 21.33 -6.42 8.69
C LYS A 510 19.98 -6.25 7.98
N LEU A 511 19.40 -5.05 8.05
CA LEU A 511 18.21 -4.63 7.31
C LEU A 511 18.59 -3.57 6.28
N ASP A 512 17.94 -3.61 5.11
CA ASP A 512 18.13 -2.59 4.05
C ASP A 512 17.46 -1.26 4.43
N TYR A 513 16.29 -1.33 5.06
CA TYR A 513 15.53 -0.20 5.58
C TYR A 513 15.13 -0.42 7.04
N PHE A 514 15.55 0.47 7.93
CA PHE A 514 15.13 0.42 9.34
C PHE A 514 15.21 1.79 10.00
N GLY A 515 14.43 1.99 11.05
CA GLY A 515 14.50 3.20 11.87
C GLY A 515 15.13 2.96 13.22
N VAL A 516 15.67 4.03 13.80
CA VAL A 516 16.29 4.04 15.11
C VAL A 516 15.79 5.25 15.88
N ASP A 517 15.11 5.01 17.00
CA ASP A 517 14.81 6.04 18.00
C ASP A 517 15.81 5.95 19.14
N PHE A 518 16.42 7.10 19.48
CA PHE A 518 17.47 7.17 20.49
C PHE A 518 17.49 8.52 21.20
N GLY A 519 18.17 8.56 22.34
CA GLY A 519 18.48 9.75 23.11
C GLY A 519 19.96 9.80 23.44
N LEU A 520 20.33 10.79 24.24
CA LEU A 520 21.67 10.94 24.78
C LEU A 520 21.56 10.92 26.29
N ARG A 521 22.33 10.04 26.92
CA ARG A 521 22.31 9.84 28.38
C ARG A 521 22.70 11.12 29.11
N ALA A 522 21.98 11.45 30.17
CA ALA A 522 22.06 12.76 30.80
C ALA A 522 23.46 13.12 31.34
N HIS A 523 24.19 12.16 31.92
CA HIS A 523 25.44 12.44 32.62
C HIS A 523 26.71 12.42 31.75
N ASP A 524 26.70 11.72 30.61
CA ASP A 524 27.90 11.58 29.75
C ASP A 524 27.63 11.75 28.25
N GLY A 525 26.38 11.96 27.84
CA GLY A 525 26.01 12.16 26.44
C GLY A 525 26.17 10.92 25.56
N LYS A 526 26.32 9.71 26.14
CA LYS A 526 26.39 8.47 25.38
C LYS A 526 25.06 8.19 24.66
N VAL A 527 25.11 7.64 23.45
CA VAL A 527 23.90 7.27 22.69
C VAL A 527 23.17 6.13 23.39
N VAL A 528 21.87 6.32 23.63
CA VAL A 528 20.95 5.33 24.19
C VAL A 528 19.85 5.06 23.19
N ILE A 529 19.86 3.86 22.58
CA ILE A 529 18.82 3.41 21.67
C ILE A 529 17.63 2.90 22.47
N PHE A 530 16.42 3.35 22.11
CA PHE A 530 15.16 2.87 22.69
C PHE A 530 14.49 1.84 21.80
N GLU A 531 14.61 2.03 20.48
CA GLU A 531 13.91 1.20 19.50
C GLU A 531 14.69 1.14 18.18
N VAL A 532 14.77 -0.08 17.64
CA VAL A 532 15.23 -0.35 16.27
C VAL A 532 14.26 -1.32 15.63
N ASN A 533 13.64 -0.94 14.54
CA ASN A 533 12.64 -1.77 13.87
C ASN A 533 12.74 -1.65 12.34
N ALA A 534 12.22 -2.66 11.64
CA ALA A 534 12.12 -2.67 10.18
C ALA A 534 11.03 -1.72 9.64
N SER A 535 10.39 -0.94 10.51
CA SER A 535 9.13 -0.25 10.24
C SER A 535 8.94 0.96 11.15
N ILE A 536 9.72 2.00 10.90
CA ILE A 536 9.52 3.26 11.59
C ILE A 536 8.62 4.14 10.74
N ASN A 537 7.65 4.78 11.39
CA ASN A 537 6.74 5.69 10.72
C ASN A 537 7.53 6.81 10.02
N HIS A 538 7.49 6.78 8.70
CA HIS A 538 7.88 7.83 7.78
C HIS A 538 6.60 8.44 7.21
N ASN A 539 6.28 9.67 7.63
CA ASN A 539 5.07 10.38 7.21
C ASN A 539 5.28 11.88 7.21
N PHE A 540 4.36 12.59 6.56
CA PHE A 540 4.38 14.05 6.40
C PHE A 540 3.37 14.76 7.32
N ASP A 541 2.80 14.06 8.31
CA ASP A 541 1.66 14.55 9.10
C ASP A 541 2.00 15.85 9.87
N SER A 542 3.28 16.04 10.24
CA SER A 542 3.75 17.23 10.95
C SER A 542 4.18 18.38 10.01
N VAL A 543 4.33 18.15 8.71
CA VAL A 543 4.82 19.15 7.75
C VAL A 543 3.96 20.42 7.69
N PRO A 544 2.61 20.34 7.70
CA PRO A 544 1.78 21.56 7.70
C PRO A 544 2.08 22.52 8.85
N GLN A 545 2.48 22.00 10.01
CA GLN A 545 2.85 22.81 11.20
C GLN A 545 4.36 23.11 11.26
N TYR A 546 5.19 22.23 10.69
CA TYR A 546 6.65 22.32 10.72
C TYR A 546 7.24 22.08 9.31
N PRO A 547 7.13 23.05 8.38
CA PRO A 547 7.49 22.84 6.97
C PRO A 547 8.97 22.47 6.75
N TYR A 548 9.85 22.83 7.68
CA TYR A 548 11.27 22.48 7.62
C TYR A 548 11.56 20.96 7.67
N LEU A 549 10.58 20.14 8.04
CA LEU A 549 10.70 18.67 8.01
C LEU A 549 10.68 18.11 6.58
N GLU A 550 9.96 18.76 5.67
CA GLU A 550 9.65 18.23 4.34
C GLU A 550 10.89 17.83 3.54
N PRO A 551 11.96 18.66 3.42
CA PRO A 551 13.14 18.28 2.64
C PRO A 551 13.86 17.04 3.20
N ALA A 552 13.86 16.86 4.53
CA ALA A 552 14.49 15.72 5.17
C ALA A 552 13.69 14.43 4.89
N LEU A 553 12.36 14.51 4.98
CA LEU A 553 11.46 13.39 4.69
C LEU A 553 11.48 13.02 3.21
N GLU A 554 11.48 13.98 2.29
CA GLU A 554 11.60 13.71 0.85
C GLU A 554 12.91 13.01 0.47
N ARG A 555 14.02 13.31 1.17
CA ARG A 555 15.30 12.59 0.97
C ARG A 555 15.16 11.11 1.32
N ILE A 556 14.43 10.79 2.39
CA ILE A 556 14.18 9.39 2.81
C ILE A 556 13.30 8.68 1.79
N SER A 557 12.20 9.29 1.34
CA SER A 557 11.35 8.73 0.27
C SER A 557 12.16 8.49 -1.01
N ARG A 558 12.98 9.45 -1.44
CA ARG A 558 13.84 9.28 -2.62
C ARG A 558 14.82 8.12 -2.44
N ALA A 559 15.56 8.10 -1.33
CA ALA A 559 16.52 7.04 -1.04
C ALA A 559 15.87 5.65 -1.04
N PHE A 560 14.65 5.50 -0.50
CA PHE A 560 13.93 4.23 -0.52
C PHE A 560 13.55 3.78 -1.93
N ASN A 561 13.09 4.71 -2.78
CA ASN A 561 12.75 4.39 -4.16
C ASN A 561 14.00 4.09 -5.01
N ASP A 562 15.11 4.77 -4.75
CA ASP A 562 16.40 4.50 -5.41
C ASP A 562 16.98 3.14 -4.96
N MET A 563 16.77 2.74 -3.71
CA MET A 563 17.06 1.40 -3.23
C MET A 563 16.25 0.34 -4.00
N ILE A 564 14.92 0.52 -4.16
CA ILE A 564 14.09 -0.38 -5.00
C ILE A 564 14.66 -0.46 -6.42
N GLU A 565 15.00 0.68 -7.02
CA GLU A 565 15.54 0.74 -8.38
C GLU A 565 16.88 0.01 -8.51
N SER A 566 17.77 0.14 -7.52
CA SER A 566 19.04 -0.59 -7.51
C SER A 566 18.83 -2.11 -7.52
N ARG A 567 17.83 -2.60 -6.76
CA ARG A 567 17.52 -4.02 -6.66
C ARG A 567 16.99 -4.58 -7.98
N LEU A 568 16.25 -3.79 -8.78
CA LEU A 568 15.81 -4.21 -10.12
C LEU A 568 16.97 -4.58 -11.06
N ASN A 569 18.11 -3.93 -10.90
CA ASN A 569 19.29 -4.17 -11.71
C ASN A 569 20.18 -5.30 -11.17
N THR A 570 19.82 -5.88 -10.03
CA THR A 570 20.58 -6.93 -9.36
C THR A 570 19.87 -8.27 -9.60
N ARG A 571 20.45 -9.15 -10.43
CA ARG A 571 20.03 -10.56 -10.44
C ARG A 571 20.78 -11.27 -9.30
N ARG A 572 20.06 -12.03 -8.47
CA ARG A 572 20.66 -12.91 -7.48
C ARG A 572 21.34 -14.10 -8.14
#